data_AF-A0A1R3K9T3-F1
#
_entry.id   AF-A0A1R3K9T3-F1
#
_cell.length_a   1.000
_cell.length_b   1.000
_cell.length_c   1.000
_cell.angle_alpha   90.00
_cell.angle_beta   90.00
_cell.angle_gamma   90.00
#
_symmetry.space_group_name_H-M   'P 1'
#
loop_
_entity.id
_entity.type
_entity.pdbx_description
1 polymer ?
#
loop_
_entity_poly.entity_id
_entity_poly.type
_entity_poly.pdbx_seq_one_letter_code
_entity_poly.pdbx_strand_id
1 'polypeptide(L)'
;MYKQFVEHEDNGITDPLLRSLAWYPSKKATSWPGCYINGYNFHTVVYGISKSTMNSGVCVRGSDSSFDFYGQLQDVVEIEYLGGGEKKILGDLSEMHVPPVDSEEEYEDASSTENEDEDDEESD
;
A
#
# COMPACT_ATOMS: atom_id res chain seq x y z
N MET A 1 -11.16 9.92 -26.78
CA MET A 1 -10.25 11.00 -26.34
C MET A 1 -8.90 10.47 -25.87
N TYR A 2 -8.77 9.75 -24.74
CA TYR A 2 -7.46 9.21 -24.32
C TYR A 2 -7.03 7.93 -25.07
N LYS A 3 -7.93 6.94 -25.20
CA LYS A 3 -7.66 5.70 -25.94
C LYS A 3 -7.15 5.93 -27.36
N GLN A 4 -7.87 6.75 -28.13
CA GLN A 4 -7.49 7.10 -29.50
C GLN A 4 -6.14 7.80 -29.58
N PHE A 5 -5.80 8.63 -28.58
CA PHE A 5 -4.50 9.28 -28.50
C PHE A 5 -3.39 8.24 -28.28
N VAL A 6 -3.59 7.29 -27.37
CA VAL A 6 -2.62 6.23 -27.09
C VAL A 6 -2.46 5.24 -28.25
N GLU A 7 -3.53 4.98 -29.00
CA GLU A 7 -3.52 4.06 -30.15
C GLU A 7 -3.00 4.71 -31.44
N HIS A 8 -2.90 6.05 -31.50
CA HIS A 8 -2.43 6.74 -32.69
C HIS A 8 -0.91 6.56 -32.84
N GLU A 9 -0.48 6.03 -33.98
CA GLU A 9 0.95 5.70 -34.24
C GLU A 9 1.86 6.92 -34.12
N ASP A 10 1.41 8.10 -34.57
CA ASP A 10 2.18 9.35 -34.50
C ASP A 10 2.52 9.83 -33.08
N ASN A 11 1.79 9.34 -32.06
CA ASN A 11 2.05 9.72 -30.67
C ASN A 11 3.14 8.86 -30.01
N GLY A 12 3.63 7.82 -30.69
CA GLY A 12 4.80 7.03 -30.26
C GLY A 12 4.61 6.26 -28.94
N ILE A 13 3.37 6.03 -28.49
CA ILE A 13 3.11 5.32 -27.23
C ILE A 13 3.18 3.81 -27.47
N THR A 14 4.38 3.25 -27.30
CA THR A 14 4.64 1.81 -27.49
C THR A 14 4.56 0.99 -26.21
N ASP A 15 4.55 1.66 -25.05
CA ASP A 15 4.50 1.01 -23.74
C ASP A 15 3.19 0.19 -23.59
N PRO A 16 3.28 -1.14 -23.41
CA PRO A 16 2.10 -2.00 -23.28
C PRO A 16 1.24 -1.68 -22.05
N LEU A 17 1.84 -1.21 -20.96
CA LEU A 17 1.14 -0.80 -19.75
C LEU A 17 0.30 0.46 -20.03
N LEU A 18 0.87 1.46 -20.68
CA LEU A 18 0.14 2.68 -21.05
C LEU A 18 -0.98 2.39 -22.05
N ARG A 19 -0.71 1.49 -23.01
CA ARG A 19 -1.72 1.01 -23.96
C ARG A 19 -2.86 0.28 -23.26
N SER A 20 -2.58 -0.60 -22.29
CA SER A 20 -3.63 -1.31 -21.54
C SER A 20 -4.46 -0.37 -20.66
N LEU A 21 -3.85 0.63 -20.03
CA LEU A 21 -4.54 1.66 -19.24
C LEU A 21 -5.49 2.54 -20.06
N ALA A 22 -5.22 2.68 -21.35
CA ALA A 22 -6.07 3.44 -22.24
C ALA A 22 -7.42 2.75 -22.50
N TRP A 23 -7.52 1.45 -22.17
CA TRP A 23 -8.78 0.72 -22.13
C TRP A 23 -9.48 0.92 -20.79
N TYR A 24 -10.78 0.61 -20.77
CA TYR A 24 -11.54 0.68 -19.53
C TYR A 24 -11.17 -0.49 -18.60
N PRO A 25 -11.23 -0.29 -17.28
CA PRO A 25 -11.08 -1.37 -16.33
C PRO A 25 -12.18 -2.42 -16.55
N SER A 26 -11.82 -3.69 -16.32
CA SER A 26 -12.77 -4.78 -16.26
C SER A 26 -13.83 -4.49 -15.20
N LYS A 27 -15.06 -4.98 -15.42
CA LYS A 27 -16.14 -4.93 -14.43
C LYS A 27 -15.95 -5.93 -13.29
N LYS A 28 -14.85 -6.70 -13.31
CA LYS A 28 -14.49 -7.67 -12.28
C LYS A 28 -13.37 -7.10 -11.44
N ALA A 29 -13.53 -7.22 -10.14
CA ALA A 29 -12.60 -6.80 -9.11
C ALA A 29 -12.41 -7.96 -8.12
N THR A 30 -11.18 -8.14 -7.64
CA THR A 30 -10.86 -9.11 -6.59
C THR A 30 -10.31 -8.37 -5.39
N SER A 31 -10.95 -8.48 -4.22
CA SER A 31 -10.43 -7.87 -2.99
C SER A 31 -9.43 -8.81 -2.30
N TRP A 32 -8.42 -8.22 -1.68
CA TRP A 32 -7.34 -8.91 -0.99
C TRP A 32 -7.16 -8.36 0.44
N PRO A 33 -6.80 -9.19 1.42
CA PRO A 33 -6.53 -8.74 2.79
C PRO A 33 -5.21 -7.96 2.91
N GLY A 34 -4.38 -7.95 1.87
CA GLY A 34 -3.09 -7.28 1.82
C GLY A 34 -2.41 -7.47 0.46
N CYS A 35 -1.29 -6.78 0.25
CA CYS A 35 -0.50 -6.86 -0.97
C CYS A 35 0.99 -6.63 -0.69
N TYR A 36 1.83 -7.16 -1.57
CA TYR A 36 3.27 -6.91 -1.55
C TYR A 36 3.65 -5.97 -2.69
N ILE A 37 4.11 -4.76 -2.37
CA ILE A 37 4.44 -3.72 -3.34
C ILE A 37 5.78 -3.07 -2.93
N ASN A 38 6.71 -2.98 -3.88
CA ASN A 38 8.01 -2.30 -3.71
C ASN A 38 8.84 -2.75 -2.48
N GLY A 39 8.74 -4.01 -2.07
CA GLY A 39 9.48 -4.53 -0.90
C GLY A 39 8.69 -4.51 0.41
N TYR A 40 7.45 -3.99 0.40
CA TYR A 40 6.63 -3.81 1.59
C TYR A 40 5.36 -4.65 1.52
N ASN A 41 5.02 -5.30 2.64
CA ASN A 41 3.75 -6.02 2.81
C ASN A 41 2.74 -5.10 3.45
N PHE A 42 1.76 -4.63 2.69
CA PHE A 42 0.65 -3.85 3.21
C PHE A 42 -0.53 -4.75 3.55
N HIS A 43 -1.27 -4.40 4.60
CA HIS A 43 -2.40 -5.14 5.13
C HIS A 43 -3.58 -4.19 5.25
N THR A 44 -4.81 -4.68 5.01
CA THR A 44 -5.99 -3.89 5.39
C THR A 44 -6.07 -3.78 6.91
N VAL A 45 -6.67 -2.70 7.42
CA VAL A 45 -6.88 -2.51 8.86
C VAL A 45 -7.50 -3.75 9.49
N VAL A 46 -8.57 -4.28 8.89
CA VAL A 46 -9.28 -5.47 9.39
C VAL A 46 -8.36 -6.69 9.47
N TYR A 47 -7.50 -6.90 8.47
CA TYR A 47 -6.58 -8.03 8.47
C TYR A 47 -5.44 -7.86 9.49
N GLY A 48 -4.98 -6.62 9.67
CA GLY A 48 -3.89 -6.24 10.57
C GLY A 48 -4.20 -6.43 12.06
N ILE A 49 -5.47 -6.34 12.48
CA ILE A 49 -5.89 -6.47 13.90
C ILE A 49 -5.39 -7.78 14.54
N SER A 50 -5.27 -8.85 13.75
CA SER A 50 -4.84 -10.17 14.22
C SER A 50 -3.33 -10.44 14.09
N LYS A 51 -2.54 -9.44 13.68
CA LYS A 51 -1.12 -9.57 13.34
C LYS A 51 -0.23 -8.82 14.33
N SER A 52 1.00 -9.31 14.48
CA SER A 52 2.02 -8.68 15.33
C SER A 52 2.44 -7.29 14.87
N THR A 53 2.27 -6.98 13.58
CA THR A 53 2.59 -5.67 13.00
C THR A 53 1.41 -5.14 12.21
N MET A 54 1.00 -3.90 12.49
CA MET A 54 -0.08 -3.21 11.80
C MET A 54 0.50 -2.41 10.62
N ASN A 55 0.74 -3.10 9.49
CA ASN A 55 1.22 -2.48 8.25
C ASN A 55 0.06 -2.01 7.36
N SER A 56 -0.86 -1.25 7.94
CA SER A 56 -2.00 -0.64 7.23
C SER A 56 -1.79 0.85 6.96
N GLY A 57 -0.81 1.50 7.59
CA GLY A 57 -0.52 2.91 7.36
C GLY A 57 0.21 3.16 6.04
N VAL A 58 -0.20 4.19 5.30
CA VAL A 58 0.47 4.64 4.08
C VAL A 58 1.12 5.99 4.33
N CYS A 59 2.45 6.03 4.26
CA CYS A 59 3.23 7.26 4.33
C CYS A 59 4.22 7.34 3.17
N VAL A 60 4.51 8.57 2.73
CA VAL A 60 5.56 8.83 1.75
C VAL A 60 6.65 9.65 2.42
N ARG A 61 7.90 9.25 2.20
CA ARG A 61 9.05 10.00 2.66
C ARG A 61 9.26 11.22 1.77
N GLY A 62 9.17 12.41 2.36
CA GLY A 62 9.52 13.67 1.75
C GLY A 62 11.03 13.82 1.54
N SER A 63 11.41 14.72 0.63
CA SER A 63 12.83 15.00 0.30
C SER A 63 13.62 15.61 1.47
N ASP A 64 12.92 16.23 2.41
CA ASP A 64 13.44 16.88 3.61
C ASP A 64 13.43 15.95 4.83
N SER A 65 13.34 14.63 4.63
CA SER A 65 13.20 13.60 5.67
C SER A 65 11.91 13.70 6.51
N SER A 66 10.94 14.52 6.10
CA SER A 66 9.57 14.42 6.61
C SER A 66 8.88 13.14 6.11
N PHE A 67 7.83 12.74 6.81
CA PHE A 67 6.92 11.69 6.35
C PHE A 67 5.51 12.26 6.28
N ASP A 68 4.96 12.29 5.08
CA ASP A 68 3.56 12.65 4.86
C ASP A 68 2.72 11.39 4.99
N PHE A 69 1.77 11.41 5.93
CA PHE A 69 0.84 10.31 6.14
C PHE A 69 -0.43 10.52 5.30
N TYR A 70 -0.82 9.50 4.53
CA TYR A 70 -1.94 9.56 3.59
C TYR A 70 -3.18 8.82 4.07
N GLY A 71 -3.09 8.05 5.15
CA GLY A 71 -4.22 7.31 5.70
C GLY A 71 -3.90 5.85 5.98
N GLN A 72 -4.96 5.12 6.34
CA GLN A 72 -4.91 3.69 6.56
C GLN A 72 -5.61 2.93 5.42
N LEU A 73 -5.03 1.80 5.03
CA LEU A 73 -5.49 0.93 3.97
C LEU A 73 -6.73 0.15 4.41
N GLN A 74 -7.88 0.46 3.80
CA GLN A 74 -9.17 -0.14 4.14
C GLN A 74 -9.47 -1.36 3.26
N ASP A 75 -9.24 -1.23 1.95
CA ASP A 75 -9.42 -2.30 0.98
C ASP A 75 -8.28 -2.33 -0.03
N VAL A 76 -7.99 -3.51 -0.56
CA VAL A 76 -7.01 -3.75 -1.61
C VAL A 76 -7.71 -4.47 -2.74
N VAL A 77 -7.90 -3.79 -3.86
CA VAL A 77 -8.67 -4.30 -4.99
C VAL A 77 -7.77 -4.52 -6.20
N GLU A 78 -7.74 -5.75 -6.71
CA GLU A 78 -7.13 -6.09 -7.98
C GLU A 78 -8.13 -5.98 -9.13
N ILE A 79 -7.77 -5.19 -10.15
CA ILE A 79 -8.57 -4.97 -11.35
C ILE A 79 -7.72 -5.25 -12.59
N GLU A 80 -8.30 -5.96 -13.55
CA GLU A 80 -7.71 -6.20 -14.86
C GLU A 80 -8.15 -5.13 -15.86
N TYR A 81 -7.26 -4.68 -16.75
CA TYR A 81 -7.62 -3.77 -17.83
C TYR A 81 -7.77 -4.53 -19.15
N LEU A 82 -8.84 -4.26 -19.89
CA LEU A 82 -9.25 -5.07 -21.05
C LEU A 82 -8.37 -4.90 -22.30
N GLY A 83 -7.33 -4.08 -22.22
CA GLY A 83 -6.33 -3.91 -23.28
C GLY A 83 -5.26 -5.01 -23.33
N GLY A 84 -5.48 -6.16 -22.67
CA GLY A 84 -4.52 -7.26 -22.62
C GLY A 84 -3.30 -6.97 -21.73
N GLY A 85 -3.48 -6.15 -20.69
CA GLY A 85 -2.41 -5.75 -19.77
C GLY A 85 -2.41 -6.51 -18.46
N GLU A 86 -1.36 -6.28 -17.68
CA GLU A 86 -1.20 -6.81 -16.34
C GLU A 86 -2.31 -6.33 -15.39
N LYS A 87 -2.59 -7.15 -14.37
CA LYS A 87 -3.53 -6.81 -13.32
C LYS A 87 -2.96 -5.68 -12.45
N LYS A 88 -3.83 -4.81 -11.95
CA LYS A 88 -3.45 -3.64 -11.16
C LYS A 88 -4.10 -3.68 -9.79
N ILE A 89 -3.34 -3.29 -8.77
CA ILE A 89 -3.82 -3.16 -7.40
C ILE A 89 -4.18 -1.70 -7.12
N LEU A 90 -5.37 -1.48 -6.60
CA LEU A 90 -5.86 -0.20 -6.12
C LEU A 90 -6.15 -0.31 -4.62
N GLY A 91 -5.54 0.56 -3.82
CA GLY A 91 -5.84 0.66 -2.39
C GLY A 91 -6.87 1.75 -2.11
N ASP A 92 -7.87 1.45 -1.29
CA ASP A 92 -8.77 2.46 -0.73
C ASP A 92 -8.22 2.94 0.62
N LEU A 93 -8.13 4.25 0.81
CA LEU A 93 -7.51 4.87 1.98
C LEU A 93 -8.54 5.69 2.76
N SER A 94 -8.55 5.53 4.08
CA SER A 94 -9.27 6.44 4.96
C SER A 94 -8.38 7.63 5.35
N GLU A 95 -8.82 8.86 5.06
CA GLU A 95 -8.24 10.05 5.69
C GLU A 95 -8.49 10.00 7.21
N MET A 96 -7.48 10.35 8.02
CA MET A 96 -7.71 10.57 9.44
C MET A 96 -8.50 11.87 9.63
N HIS A 97 -9.62 11.79 10.36
CA HIS A 97 -10.05 12.95 11.13
C HIS A 97 -8.98 13.16 12.19
N VAL A 98 -8.14 14.19 12.01
CA VAL A 98 -7.18 14.61 13.04
C VAL A 98 -8.02 14.96 14.28
N PRO A 99 -7.96 14.18 15.38
CA PRO A 99 -8.62 14.60 16.59
C PRO A 99 -8.00 15.95 17.01
N PRO A 100 -8.80 16.90 17.50
CA PRO A 100 -8.24 18.16 18.01
C PRO A 100 -7.14 17.84 19.03
N VAL A 101 -6.06 18.62 18.97
CA VAL A 101 -4.71 18.43 19.56
C VAL A 101 -4.68 18.17 21.09
N ASP A 102 -5.82 18.03 21.76
CA ASP A 102 -5.92 17.81 23.20
C ASP A 102 -5.99 16.34 23.64
N SER A 103 -5.90 15.36 22.73
CA SER A 103 -5.76 13.95 23.10
C SER A 103 -4.32 13.50 22.94
N GLU A 104 -3.53 13.61 24.00
CA GLU A 104 -2.24 12.93 24.16
C GLU A 104 -2.48 11.41 24.17
N GLU A 105 -2.41 10.76 23.00
CA GLU A 105 -2.14 9.32 22.94
C GLU A 105 -0.65 9.15 22.65
N GLU A 106 0.09 8.63 23.64
CA GLU A 106 1.49 8.26 23.51
C GLU A 106 1.65 7.23 22.38
N TYR A 107 2.39 7.59 21.34
CA TYR A 107 2.89 6.63 20.38
C TYR A 107 4.01 5.83 21.04
N GLU A 108 3.76 4.57 21.40
CA GLU A 108 4.83 3.67 21.85
C GLU A 108 5.82 3.44 20.69
N ASP A 109 7.08 3.82 20.92
CA ASP A 109 8.18 3.60 20.01
C ASP A 109 8.50 2.10 19.92
N ALA A 110 8.12 1.45 18.83
CA ALA A 110 8.42 0.04 18.57
C ALA A 110 9.91 -0.23 18.23
N SER A 111 10.84 0.64 18.66
CA SER A 111 12.28 0.50 18.38
C SER A 111 13.14 -0.02 19.54
N SER A 112 12.56 -0.45 20.66
CA SER A 112 13.32 -1.02 21.78
C SER A 112 12.87 -2.45 22.14
N THR A 113 13.11 -3.41 21.26
CA THR A 113 13.38 -4.78 21.73
C THR A 113 14.89 -4.99 21.68
N GLU A 114 15.56 -4.56 22.75
CA GLU A 114 16.87 -5.12 23.08
C GLU A 114 16.63 -6.60 23.39
N ASN A 115 17.15 -7.48 22.55
CA ASN A 115 17.21 -8.90 22.86
C ASN A 115 18.22 -9.04 23.99
N GLU A 116 17.75 -9.29 25.21
CA GLU A 116 18.60 -9.85 26.25
C GLU A 116 18.77 -11.34 25.93
N ASP A 117 19.93 -11.67 25.36
CA ASP A 117 20.47 -13.02 25.33
C ASP A 117 20.66 -13.47 26.79
N GLU A 118 19.74 -14.25 27.34
CA GLU A 118 19.97 -14.94 28.62
C GLU A 118 20.68 -16.27 28.37
N ASP A 119 21.96 -16.21 28.70
CA ASP A 119 22.97 -17.22 29.02
C ASP A 119 22.50 -18.69 29.20
N ASP A 120 23.09 -19.56 28.37
CA ASP A 120 23.30 -20.98 28.66
C ASP A 120 24.26 -21.11 29.87
N GLU A 121 23.72 -21.33 31.07
CA GLU A 121 24.49 -21.85 32.21
C GLU A 121 24.24 -23.36 32.35
N GLU A 122 25.26 -24.14 31.96
CA GLU A 122 25.43 -25.53 32.37
C GLU A 122 25.45 -25.66 33.90
N SER A 123 24.88 -26.75 34.40
CA SER A 123 25.31 -27.32 35.68
C SER A 123 25.14 -28.84 35.70
N ASP A 124 26.29 -29.53 35.66
CA ASP A 124 26.66 -30.93 36.01
C ASP A 124 25.61 -32.06 36.04
#